data_AF-A0A9D9L4I8-F1
#
_entry.id   AF-A0A9D9L4I8-F1
#
_cell.length_a   1.000
_cell.length_b   1.000
_cell.length_c   1.000
_cell.angle_alpha   90.00
_cell.angle_beta   90.00
_cell.angle_gamma   90.00
#
_symmetry.space_group_name_H-M   'P 1'
#
loop_
_entity.id
_entity.type
_entity.pdbx_description
1 polymer ?
#
loop_
_entity_poly.entity_id
_entity_poly.type
_entity_poly.pdbx_seq_one_letter_code
_entity_poly.pdbx_strand_id
1 'polypeptide(L)'
;MKKRKRQTDDFHIETIYDPYSKSPDDTFNEKYQRYIEDNDRIVELDGLTFYKAAVIHKVVLHEVGLIVALPWEINPEKDCIIVDENGNQYEYRGCEMMSFRGEIPEWHFKMVFAILSFPEGNIGEYFAKQNIIKE
;
A
#
# COMPACT_ATOMS: atom_id res chain seq x y z
N MET A 1 34.20 -19.61 -21.82
CA MET A 1 33.60 -18.46 -21.13
C MET A 1 32.16 -18.80 -20.77
N LYS A 2 31.85 -19.03 -19.48
CA LYS A 2 30.46 -19.20 -19.01
C LYS A 2 29.76 -17.84 -19.15
N LYS A 3 28.73 -17.75 -20.00
CA LYS A 3 27.85 -16.58 -20.08
C LYS A 3 27.26 -16.36 -18.68
N ARG A 4 27.58 -15.25 -18.02
CA ARG A 4 26.88 -14.82 -16.81
C ARG A 4 25.42 -14.61 -17.22
N LYS A 5 24.50 -15.42 -16.69
CA LYS A 5 23.06 -15.12 -16.72
C LYS A 5 22.90 -13.73 -16.11
N ARG A 6 22.29 -12.79 -16.84
CA ARG A 6 21.96 -11.48 -16.26
C ARG A 6 21.01 -11.72 -15.10
N GLN A 7 21.37 -11.21 -13.94
CA GLN A 7 20.62 -11.28 -12.68
C GLN A 7 19.42 -10.31 -12.73
N THR A 8 18.66 -10.35 -13.83
CA THR A 8 17.47 -9.52 -14.09
C THR A 8 16.19 -10.36 -14.10
N ASP A 9 16.30 -11.69 -13.98
CA ASP A 9 15.15 -12.60 -14.03
C ASP A 9 14.40 -12.73 -12.68
N ASP A 10 14.95 -12.18 -11.58
CA ASP A 10 14.41 -12.40 -10.22
C ASP A 10 13.63 -11.20 -9.65
N PHE A 11 13.44 -10.11 -10.41
CA PHE A 11 12.63 -8.96 -9.99
C PHE A 11 11.32 -8.92 -10.79
N HIS A 12 10.20 -9.13 -10.11
CA HIS A 12 8.89 -9.05 -10.70
C HIS A 12 7.96 -8.20 -9.82
N ILE A 13 7.23 -7.28 -10.46
CA ILE A 13 6.14 -6.54 -9.82
C ILE A 13 4.86 -6.89 -10.56
N GLU A 14 3.87 -7.34 -9.81
CA GLU A 14 2.52 -7.64 -10.29
C GLU A 14 1.52 -6.74 -9.54
N THR A 15 0.63 -6.09 -10.28
CA THR A 15 -0.49 -5.37 -9.66
C THR A 15 -1.58 -6.37 -9.31
N ILE A 16 -1.93 -6.46 -8.04
CA ILE A 16 -2.95 -7.40 -7.55
C ILE A 16 -4.27 -6.71 -7.23
N TYR A 17 -4.22 -5.41 -6.88
CA TYR A 17 -5.39 -4.61 -6.57
C TYR A 17 -5.13 -3.16 -7.00
N ASP A 18 -6.00 -2.61 -7.84
CA ASP A 18 -5.95 -1.21 -8.29
C ASP A 18 -7.37 -0.74 -8.68
N PRO A 19 -8.25 -0.56 -7.70
CA PRO A 19 -9.68 -0.32 -7.93
C PRO A 19 -9.94 1.07 -8.55
N TYR A 20 -8.94 1.96 -8.53
CA TYR A 20 -9.03 3.31 -9.04
C TYR A 20 -8.47 3.45 -10.46
N SER A 21 -7.90 2.40 -11.04
CA SER A 21 -7.48 2.35 -12.43
C SER A 21 -8.66 2.04 -13.36
N LYS A 22 -8.94 2.96 -14.28
CA LYS A 22 -9.94 2.86 -15.36
C LYS A 22 -9.29 2.73 -16.73
N SER A 23 -8.03 3.12 -16.86
CA SER A 23 -7.25 3.08 -18.11
C SER A 23 -5.77 2.80 -17.82
N PRO A 24 -5.04 2.10 -18.71
CA PRO A 24 -3.59 1.95 -18.62
C PRO A 24 -2.82 3.28 -18.57
N ASP A 25 -3.40 4.34 -19.14
CA ASP A 25 -2.79 5.67 -19.20
C ASP A 25 -3.14 6.57 -18.00
N ASP A 26 -3.91 6.05 -17.03
CA ASP A 26 -4.28 6.82 -15.85
C ASP A 26 -3.02 7.27 -15.10
N THR A 27 -2.94 8.58 -14.91
CA THR A 27 -1.95 9.18 -14.04
C THR A 27 -2.24 8.81 -12.59
N PHE A 28 -1.19 8.82 -11.79
CA PHE A 28 -1.32 8.61 -10.36
C PHE A 28 -2.27 9.65 -9.70
N ASN A 29 -2.30 10.89 -10.18
CA ASN A 29 -3.22 11.91 -9.68
C ASN A 29 -4.68 11.55 -9.95
N GLU A 30 -5.02 11.05 -11.15
CA GLU A 30 -6.39 10.64 -11.47
C GLU A 30 -6.86 9.48 -10.58
N LYS A 31 -5.98 8.51 -10.31
CA LYS A 31 -6.27 7.42 -9.37
C LYS A 31 -6.49 7.95 -7.95
N TYR A 32 -5.66 8.89 -7.51
CA TYR A 32 -5.82 9.50 -6.18
C TYR A 32 -7.10 10.34 -6.04
N GLN A 33 -7.49 11.11 -7.05
CA GLN A 33 -8.76 11.85 -7.00
C GLN A 33 -9.94 10.90 -6.84
N ARG A 34 -9.96 9.80 -7.61
CA ARG A 34 -10.97 8.74 -7.47
C ARG A 34 -10.94 8.09 -6.09
N TYR A 35 -9.76 7.89 -5.52
CA TYR A 35 -9.61 7.43 -4.13
C TYR A 35 -10.26 8.40 -3.14
N ILE A 36 -10.01 9.71 -3.25
CA ILE A 36 -10.60 10.71 -2.34
C ILE A 36 -12.12 10.87 -2.54
N GLU A 37 -12.62 10.65 -3.75
CA GLU A 37 -14.06 10.63 -4.07
C GLU A 37 -14.77 9.36 -3.60
N ASP A 38 -14.04 8.29 -3.25
CA ASP A 38 -14.60 7.03 -2.76
C ASP A 38 -15.06 7.17 -1.30
N ASN A 39 -16.38 7.13 -1.08
CA ASN A 39 -16.97 7.22 0.25
C ASN A 39 -16.72 5.97 1.10
N ASP A 40 -16.43 4.83 0.46
CA ASP A 40 -16.18 3.55 1.13
C ASP A 40 -14.67 3.32 1.35
N ARG A 41 -13.83 4.34 1.14
CA ARG A 41 -12.38 4.25 1.34
C ARG A 41 -11.96 4.17 2.81
N ILE A 42 -12.86 4.52 3.73
CA ILE A 42 -12.63 4.44 5.18
C ILE A 42 -13.79 3.66 5.76
N VAL A 43 -13.50 2.62 6.55
CA VAL A 43 -14.50 1.83 7.25
C VAL A 43 -14.10 1.64 8.71
N GLU A 44 -15.07 1.50 9.59
CA GLU A 44 -14.85 1.14 10.99
C GLU A 44 -15.27 -0.31 11.21
N LEU A 45 -14.34 -1.14 11.66
CA LEU A 45 -14.57 -2.56 11.97
C LEU A 45 -13.89 -2.88 13.30
N ASP A 46 -14.62 -3.53 14.20
CA ASP A 46 -14.10 -3.96 15.52
C ASP A 46 -13.35 -2.87 16.31
N GLY A 47 -13.79 -1.61 16.19
CA GLY A 47 -13.21 -0.46 16.88
C GLY A 47 -11.90 0.07 16.26
N LEU A 48 -11.50 -0.43 15.10
CA LEU A 48 -10.38 0.07 14.31
C LEU A 48 -10.88 0.79 13.05
N THR A 49 -10.21 1.90 12.71
CA THR A 49 -10.41 2.60 11.45
C THR A 49 -9.50 1.98 10.39
N PHE A 50 -10.12 1.37 9.39
CA PHE A 50 -9.44 0.79 8.25
C PHE A 50 -9.52 1.72 7.05
N TYR A 51 -8.46 1.74 6.25
CA TYR A 51 -8.37 2.52 5.03
C TYR A 51 -8.13 1.59 3.84
N LYS A 52 -8.91 1.79 2.79
CA LYS A 52 -8.79 1.04 1.55
C LYS A 52 -7.45 1.34 0.89
N ALA A 53 -6.78 0.31 0.39
CA ALA A 53 -5.56 0.49 -0.39
C ALA A 53 -5.88 1.20 -1.71
N ALA A 54 -5.14 2.23 -2.07
CA ALA A 54 -5.25 2.85 -3.39
C ALA A 54 -4.69 1.94 -4.48
N VAL A 55 -3.63 1.20 -4.16
CA VAL A 55 -3.05 0.15 -5.00
C VAL A 55 -2.30 -0.83 -4.13
N ILE A 56 -2.31 -2.10 -4.53
CA ILE A 56 -1.46 -3.15 -3.98
C ILE A 56 -0.66 -3.77 -5.13
N HIS A 57 0.66 -3.80 -4.95
CA HIS A 57 1.56 -4.54 -5.81
C HIS A 57 2.20 -5.68 -5.04
N LYS A 58 2.24 -6.86 -5.65
CA LYS A 58 3.07 -7.97 -5.21
C LYS A 58 4.45 -7.81 -5.83
N VAL A 59 5.48 -7.84 -5.01
CA VAL A 59 6.88 -7.75 -5.43
C VAL A 59 7.58 -9.06 -5.09
N VAL A 60 8.27 -9.62 -6.07
CA VAL A 60 9.13 -10.79 -5.90
C VAL A 60 10.56 -10.33 -6.14
N LEU A 61 11.36 -10.27 -5.08
CA LEU A 61 12.80 -9.98 -5.11
C LEU A 61 13.48 -10.70 -3.94
N HIS A 62 14.11 -11.84 -4.21
CA HIS A 62 14.63 -12.79 -3.20
C HIS A 62 13.54 -13.39 -2.28
N GLU A 63 12.68 -12.54 -1.70
CA GLU A 63 11.47 -12.86 -0.94
C GLU A 63 10.25 -12.19 -1.57
N VAL A 64 9.05 -12.63 -1.19
CA VAL A 64 7.79 -12.01 -1.63
C VAL A 64 7.37 -10.95 -0.61
N GLY A 65 7.02 -9.76 -1.11
CA GLY A 65 6.47 -8.67 -0.31
C GLY A 65 5.33 -7.96 -1.03
N LEU A 66 4.67 -7.06 -0.30
CA LEU A 66 3.64 -6.19 -0.84
C LEU A 66 4.09 -4.73 -0.78
N ILE A 67 3.78 -3.96 -1.81
CA ILE A 67 3.79 -2.49 -1.76
C ILE A 67 2.32 -2.05 -1.75
N VAL A 68 1.91 -1.42 -0.65
CA VAL A 68 0.54 -0.92 -0.45
C VAL A 68 0.57 0.60 -0.42
N ALA A 69 -0.22 1.26 -1.26
CA ALA A 69 -0.42 2.70 -1.20
C ALA A 69 -1.59 3.04 -0.28
N LEU A 70 -1.31 3.75 0.81
CA LEU A 70 -2.25 4.08 1.87
C LEU A 70 -2.28 5.59 2.14
N PRO A 71 -3.37 6.10 2.73
CA PRO A 71 -3.42 7.49 3.18
C PRO A 71 -2.37 7.75 4.27
N TRP A 72 -1.85 8.97 4.33
CA TRP A 72 -0.78 9.34 5.24
C TRP A 72 -1.16 9.24 6.72
N GLU A 73 -2.45 9.24 7.04
CA GLU A 73 -3.00 9.03 8.37
C GLU A 73 -2.57 7.68 8.96
N ILE A 74 -2.28 6.68 8.13
CA ILE A 74 -1.76 5.38 8.60
C ILE A 74 -0.31 5.46 9.07
N ASN A 75 0.53 6.32 8.48
CA ASN A 75 1.98 6.44 8.68
C ASN A 75 2.61 5.37 9.61
N PRO A 76 3.03 4.21 9.05
CA PRO A 76 3.55 3.11 9.84
C PRO A 76 4.88 3.47 10.49
N GLU A 77 5.05 3.08 11.75
CA GLU A 77 6.29 3.28 12.53
C GLU A 77 7.01 1.93 12.73
N LYS A 78 8.27 1.95 13.15
CA LYS A 78 9.09 0.74 13.31
C LYS A 78 8.47 -0.35 14.19
N ASP A 79 7.66 0.02 15.18
CA ASP A 79 7.05 -0.90 16.15
C ASP A 79 5.54 -1.10 15.89
N CYS A 80 5.04 -0.82 14.68
CA CYS A 80 3.62 -1.00 14.36
C CYS A 80 3.36 -2.35 13.68
N ILE A 81 2.15 -2.85 13.87
CA ILE A 81 1.61 -3.96 13.10
C ILE A 81 0.61 -3.35 12.11
N ILE A 82 0.74 -3.71 10.84
CA ILE A 82 -0.31 -3.44 9.87
C ILE A 82 -1.22 -4.65 9.84
N VAL A 83 -2.52 -4.43 9.96
CA VAL A 83 -3.54 -5.49 9.89
C VAL A 83 -4.49 -5.22 8.75
N ASP A 84 -4.97 -6.28 8.11
CA ASP A 84 -6.07 -6.16 7.15
C ASP A 84 -7.44 -6.43 7.79
N GLU A 85 -8.52 -6.20 7.03
CA GLU A 85 -9.89 -6.42 7.50
C GLU A 85 -10.23 -7.88 7.79
N ASN A 86 -9.39 -8.83 7.34
CA ASN A 86 -9.54 -10.26 7.62
C ASN A 86 -8.79 -10.66 8.90
N GLY A 87 -8.09 -9.73 9.56
CA GLY A 87 -7.29 -9.96 10.75
C GLY A 87 -5.89 -10.52 10.46
N ASN A 88 -5.46 -10.55 9.20
CA ASN A 88 -4.08 -10.92 8.87
C ASN A 88 -3.13 -9.83 9.34
N GLN A 89 -2.00 -10.24 9.91
CA GLN A 89 -0.97 -9.31 10.39
C GLN A 89 0.21 -9.30 9.43
N TYR A 90 0.70 -8.10 9.17
CA TYR A 90 1.79 -7.84 8.23
C TYR A 90 2.96 -7.20 8.97
N GLU A 91 4.15 -7.74 8.73
CA GLU A 91 5.39 -7.12 9.20
C GLU A 91 5.67 -5.89 8.35
N TYR A 92 5.80 -4.74 9.00
CA TYR A 92 6.21 -3.51 8.34
C TYR A 92 7.72 -3.51 8.08
N ARG A 93 8.11 -3.42 6.80
CA ARG A 93 9.52 -3.47 6.37
C ARG A 93 10.09 -2.11 5.95
N GLY A 94 9.23 -1.10 5.82
CA GLY A 94 9.61 0.28 5.49
C GLY A 94 8.53 1.01 4.70
N CYS A 95 8.67 2.33 4.56
CA CYS A 95 7.77 3.13 3.75
C CYS A 95 8.50 4.20 2.97
N GLU A 96 7.90 4.61 1.86
CA GLU A 96 8.19 5.86 1.17
C GLU A 96 6.95 6.75 1.21
N MET A 97 7.09 8.00 1.66
CA MET A 97 5.98 8.96 1.61
C MET A 97 6.11 9.83 0.36
N MET A 98 5.06 9.84 -0.45
CA MET A 98 4.98 10.73 -1.61
C MET A 98 4.07 11.89 -1.26
N SER A 99 4.57 13.12 -1.40
CA SER A 99 3.79 14.34 -1.18
C SER A 99 3.94 15.28 -2.35
N PHE A 100 2.81 15.77 -2.86
CA PHE A 100 2.76 16.84 -3.86
C PHE A 100 1.88 17.97 -3.35
N ARG A 101 2.27 19.19 -3.69
CA ARG A 101 1.52 20.41 -3.41
C ARG A 101 1.37 21.19 -4.71
N GLY A 102 0.15 21.55 -5.05
CA GLY A 102 -0.17 22.49 -6.13
C GLY A 102 -0.70 23.79 -5.55
N GLU A 103 -0.39 24.91 -6.19
CA GLU A 103 -0.73 26.24 -5.68
C GLU A 103 -2.12 26.73 -6.14
N ILE A 104 -2.64 26.30 -7.31
CA ILE A 104 -3.92 26.79 -7.86
C ILE A 104 -4.65 25.71 -8.68
N PRO A 105 -5.80 25.17 -8.23
CA PRO A 105 -6.33 25.29 -6.86
C PRO A 105 -5.31 24.74 -5.85
N GLU A 106 -5.36 25.19 -4.59
CA GLU A 106 -4.53 24.60 -3.54
C GLU A 106 -4.98 23.14 -3.36
N TRP A 107 -4.10 22.21 -3.68
CA TRP A 107 -4.35 20.80 -3.44
C TRP A 107 -3.11 20.14 -2.85
N HIS A 108 -3.38 19.21 -1.94
CA HIS A 108 -2.35 18.55 -1.16
C HIS A 108 -2.55 17.05 -1.25
N PHE A 109 -1.64 16.41 -1.97
CA PHE A 109 -1.58 14.97 -2.10
C PHE A 109 -0.58 14.42 -1.07
N LYS A 110 -1.00 13.41 -0.31
CA LYS A 110 -0.11 12.61 0.53
C LYS A 110 -0.55 11.16 0.60
N MET A 111 0.33 10.27 0.17
CA MET A 111 0.19 8.83 0.39
C MET A 111 1.48 8.26 0.94
N VAL A 112 1.34 7.17 1.68
CA VAL A 112 2.41 6.35 2.19
C VAL A 112 2.41 5.04 1.43
N PHE A 113 3.53 4.70 0.80
CA PHE A 113 3.77 3.40 0.21
C PHE A 113 4.44 2.53 1.27
N ALA A 114 3.68 1.63 1.88
CA ALA A 114 4.17 0.69 2.88
C ALA A 114 4.67 -0.60 2.21
N ILE A 115 5.84 -1.06 2.61
CA ILE A 115 6.41 -2.36 2.24
C ILE A 115 6.05 -3.34 3.36
N LEU A 116 5.30 -4.37 3.02
CA LEU A 116 4.81 -5.38 3.96
C LEU A 116 5.38 -6.76 3.61
N SER A 117 5.58 -7.61 4.62
CA SER A 117 5.77 -9.04 4.38
C SER A 117 4.53 -9.64 3.69
N PHE A 118 4.70 -10.64 2.84
CA PHE A 118 3.56 -11.33 2.22
C PHE A 118 3.28 -12.64 2.97
N PRO A 119 2.26 -12.71 3.84
CA PRO A 119 1.77 -14.01 4.31
C PRO A 119 1.10 -14.73 3.14
N GLU A 120 1.39 -16.03 2.96
CA GLU A 120 0.64 -16.85 2.00
C GLU A 120 -0.86 -16.81 2.37
N GLY A 121 -1.73 -16.34 1.47
CA GLY A 121 -3.16 -16.24 1.77
C GLY A 121 -3.91 -15.22 0.92
N ASN A 122 -5.17 -14.99 1.30
CA ASN A 122 -6.00 -13.94 0.74
C ASN A 122 -5.62 -12.60 1.39
N ILE A 123 -5.26 -11.62 0.58
CA ILE A 123 -4.88 -10.28 1.02
C ILE A 123 -6.15 -9.45 1.10
N GLY A 124 -6.35 -8.75 2.21
CA GLY A 124 -7.42 -7.76 2.31
C GLY A 124 -7.26 -6.55 1.40
N GLU A 125 -8.33 -5.80 1.24
CA GLU A 125 -8.39 -4.54 0.51
C GLU A 125 -8.18 -3.33 1.44
N TYR A 126 -8.36 -3.53 2.74
CA TYR A 126 -8.42 -2.49 3.75
C TYR A 126 -7.35 -2.73 4.81
N PHE A 127 -6.63 -1.68 5.20
CA PHE A 127 -5.52 -1.79 6.14
C PHE A 127 -5.69 -0.81 7.29
N ALA A 128 -5.32 -1.25 8.48
CA ALA A 128 -5.25 -0.41 9.68
C ALA A 128 -3.86 -0.52 10.33
N LYS A 129 -3.43 0.56 10.96
CA LYS A 129 -2.29 0.54 11.87
C LYS A 129 -2.79 0.13 13.26
N GLN A 130 -2.19 -0.93 13.80
CA GLN A 130 -2.37 -1.33 15.18
C GLN A 130 -1.09 -0.99 15.96
N ASN A 131 -1.22 -0.13 16.97
CA ASN A 131 -0.14 0.15 17.89
C ASN A 131 0.01 -1.03 18.85
N ILE A 132 1.22 -1.56 18.99
CA ILE A 132 1.52 -2.53 20.04
C ILE A 132 1.47 -1.77 21.38
N ILE A 133 0.46 -2.04 22.20
CA ILE A 133 0.44 -1.59 23.58
C ILE A 133 1.53 -2.41 24.30
N LYS A 134 2.68 -1.79 24.57
CA LYS A 134 3.68 -2.37 25.47
C LYS A 134 3.14 -2.23 26.89
N GLU A 135 2.69 -3.33 27.48
CA GLU A 135 2.45 -3.44 28.93
C GLU A 135 3.75 -3.27 29.72
#